data_AF-A0A5N5WU22-F1
#
_entry.id   AF-A0A5N5WU22-F1
#
_cell.length_a   1.000
_cell.length_b   1.000
_cell.length_c   1.000
_cell.angle_alpha   90.00
_cell.angle_beta   90.00
_cell.angle_gamma   90.00
#
_symmetry.space_group_name_H-M   'P 1'
#
loop_
_entity.id
_entity.type
_entity.pdbx_description
1 polymer ?
#
loop_
_entity_poly.entity_id
_entity_poly.type
_entity_poly.pdbx_seq_one_letter_code
_entity_poly.pdbx_strand_id
1 'polypeptide(L)'
;MSPAAVPTDCYTSTDFEIGKRLSSTQMAIQLAVSSPEGRANDGLSQLDRLITTYDFEGAVAALAKANFDLPRTELIGDETYQDILYKIIGYVRLGDSKDSFPALMYRLPLLEIPSCQTDIAIDAIAQRLQTARGSSPSIPEADNWRYTSLLWEKAQVAGVKPEVTEACISNFPSKFRVTIKCLGAEASGEGRNKKLARHIAAKGVCEILKIRLT
;
A
#
# COMPACT_ATOMS: atom_id res chain seq x y z
N MET A 1 50.66 -11.72 6.77
CA MET A 1 49.64 -11.09 5.91
C MET A 1 48.51 -10.65 6.82
N SER A 2 48.26 -9.34 6.94
CA SER A 2 47.10 -8.84 7.70
C SER A 2 45.83 -9.23 6.94
N PRO A 3 44.77 -9.71 7.62
CA PRO A 3 43.50 -9.94 6.96
C PRO A 3 43.02 -8.61 6.36
N ALA A 4 42.67 -8.61 5.08
CA ALA A 4 42.03 -7.47 4.46
C ALA A 4 40.76 -7.15 5.27
N ALA A 5 40.61 -5.89 5.69
CA ALA A 5 39.42 -5.46 6.41
C ALA A 5 38.20 -5.74 5.52
N VAL A 6 37.29 -6.58 6.00
CA VAL A 6 36.00 -6.80 5.33
C VAL A 6 35.30 -5.44 5.24
N PRO A 7 34.87 -5.00 4.05
CA PRO A 7 34.14 -3.73 3.92
C PRO A 7 32.92 -3.76 4.84
N THR A 8 32.85 -2.83 5.79
CA THR A 8 31.66 -2.67 6.64
C THR A 8 30.52 -2.16 5.76
N ASP A 9 29.47 -2.97 5.64
CA ASP A 9 28.28 -2.57 4.90
C ASP A 9 27.61 -1.35 5.56
N CYS A 10 27.27 -0.35 4.76
CA CYS A 10 26.55 0.85 5.18
C CYS A 10 25.04 0.58 5.36
N TYR A 11 24.53 -0.51 4.78
CA TYR A 11 23.17 -0.97 5.00
C TYR A 11 23.10 -1.93 6.18
N THR A 12 22.01 -1.84 6.94
CA THR A 12 21.74 -2.69 8.09
C THR A 12 20.90 -3.90 7.72
N SER A 13 20.89 -4.92 8.58
CA SER A 13 19.95 -6.04 8.45
C SER A 13 18.48 -5.60 8.53
N THR A 14 18.21 -4.51 9.26
CA THR A 14 16.88 -3.89 9.32
C THR A 14 16.45 -3.35 7.97
N ASP A 15 17.35 -2.69 7.24
CA ASP A 15 17.08 -2.18 5.89
C ASP A 15 16.72 -3.32 4.95
N PHE A 16 17.51 -4.39 4.97
CA PHE A 16 17.22 -5.59 4.18
C PHE A 16 15.84 -6.19 4.46
N GLU A 17 15.52 -6.46 5.74
CA GLU A 17 14.26 -7.11 6.11
C GLU A 17 13.03 -6.24 5.81
N ILE A 18 13.13 -4.92 6.03
CA ILE A 18 12.05 -3.99 5.71
C ILE A 18 11.86 -3.89 4.20
N GLY A 19 12.94 -3.72 3.45
CA GLY A 19 12.86 -3.60 1.99
C GLY A 19 12.35 -4.85 1.32
N LYS A 20 12.76 -6.04 1.78
CA LYS A 20 12.23 -7.33 1.32
C LYS A 20 10.72 -7.40 1.47
N ARG A 21 10.20 -7.09 2.67
CA ARG A 21 8.75 -7.11 2.94
C ARG A 21 7.99 -6.12 2.08
N LEU A 22 8.53 -4.91 1.90
CA LEU A 22 7.89 -3.86 1.11
C LEU A 22 7.88 -4.22 -0.39
N SER A 23 8.98 -4.73 -0.91
CA SER A 23 9.09 -5.16 -2.30
C SER A 23 8.13 -6.32 -2.62
N SER A 24 8.13 -7.38 -1.80
CA SER A 24 7.19 -8.51 -2.00
C SER A 24 5.73 -8.08 -1.87
N THR A 25 5.42 -7.18 -0.94
CA THR A 25 4.05 -6.64 -0.79
C THR A 25 3.64 -5.84 -2.02
N GLN A 26 4.54 -5.01 -2.56
CA GLN A 26 4.27 -4.20 -3.75
C GLN A 26 4.01 -5.09 -4.97
N MET A 27 4.83 -6.12 -5.17
CA MET A 27 4.66 -7.10 -6.25
C MET A 27 3.33 -7.86 -6.13
N ALA A 28 2.93 -8.24 -4.92
CA ALA A 28 1.63 -8.87 -4.66
C ALA A 28 0.46 -7.93 -4.96
N ILE A 29 0.58 -6.64 -4.62
CA ILE A 29 -0.42 -5.62 -4.96
C ILE A 29 -0.51 -5.45 -6.48
N GLN A 30 0.62 -5.36 -7.18
CA GLN A 30 0.65 -5.26 -8.64
C GLN A 30 -0.05 -6.45 -9.29
N LEU A 31 0.24 -7.67 -8.83
CA LEU A 31 -0.42 -8.87 -9.33
C LEU A 31 -1.94 -8.81 -9.11
N ALA A 32 -2.39 -8.43 -7.91
CA ALA A 32 -3.80 -8.33 -7.55
C ALA A 32 -4.55 -7.19 -8.29
N VAL A 33 -3.83 -6.15 -8.74
CA VAL A 33 -4.37 -5.04 -9.52
C VAL A 33 -4.42 -5.39 -11.01
N SER A 34 -3.38 -6.03 -11.53
CA SER A 34 -3.25 -6.39 -12.94
C SER A 34 -4.10 -7.60 -13.33
N SER A 35 -4.48 -8.46 -12.38
CA SER A 35 -5.36 -9.61 -12.63
C SER A 35 -6.51 -9.69 -11.61
N PRO A 36 -7.78 -9.57 -12.05
CA PRO A 36 -8.95 -9.85 -11.21
C PRO A 36 -8.96 -11.28 -10.65
N GLU A 37 -8.32 -12.21 -11.38
CA GLU A 37 -8.18 -13.63 -11.07
C GLU A 37 -6.94 -13.92 -10.20
N GLY A 38 -6.00 -12.98 -10.05
CA GLY A 38 -4.79 -13.11 -9.21
C GLY A 38 -5.05 -13.28 -7.71
N ARG A 39 -6.33 -13.36 -7.31
CA ARG A 39 -6.80 -13.72 -5.97
C ARG A 39 -7.17 -15.20 -5.84
N ALA A 40 -7.05 -15.98 -6.91
CA ALA A 40 -7.26 -17.42 -6.92
C ALA A 40 -6.06 -18.18 -6.34
N ASN A 41 -6.23 -19.48 -6.10
CA ASN A 41 -5.25 -20.34 -5.42
C ASN A 41 -3.87 -20.42 -6.11
N ASP A 42 -3.78 -20.04 -7.38
CA ASP A 42 -2.54 -19.97 -8.18
C ASP A 42 -1.79 -18.63 -8.05
N GLY A 43 -2.34 -17.66 -7.32
CA GLY A 43 -1.72 -16.33 -7.12
C GLY A 43 -0.35 -16.37 -6.45
N LEU A 44 -0.06 -17.37 -5.61
CA LEU A 44 1.27 -17.56 -5.01
C LEU A 44 2.31 -17.96 -6.06
N SER A 45 1.99 -18.91 -6.95
CA SER A 45 2.88 -19.33 -8.03
C SER A 45 3.11 -18.21 -9.05
N GLN A 46 2.10 -17.38 -9.29
CA GLN A 46 2.22 -16.18 -10.15
C GLN A 46 3.11 -15.11 -9.51
N LEU A 47 3.00 -14.91 -8.19
CA LEU A 47 3.86 -13.99 -7.43
C LEU A 47 5.32 -14.47 -7.41
N ASP A 48 5.55 -15.76 -7.15
CA ASP A 48 6.89 -16.35 -7.18
C ASP A 48 7.52 -16.18 -8.57
N ARG A 49 6.73 -16.42 -9.63
CA ARG A 49 7.18 -16.18 -11.01
C ARG A 49 7.58 -14.72 -11.21
N LEU A 50 6.74 -13.77 -10.80
CA LEU A 50 6.99 -12.35 -10.94
C LEU A 50 8.27 -11.91 -10.21
N ILE A 51 8.51 -12.43 -9.01
CA ILE A 51 9.75 -12.20 -8.26
C ILE A 51 10.95 -12.77 -9.02
N THR A 52 10.87 -14.02 -9.51
CA THR A 52 11.99 -14.67 -10.20
C THR A 52 12.34 -14.04 -11.56
N THR A 53 11.37 -13.43 -12.24
CA THR A 53 11.58 -12.80 -13.55
C THR A 53 11.92 -11.31 -13.45
N TYR A 54 11.87 -10.73 -12.25
CA TYR A 54 12.13 -9.30 -12.06
C TYR A 54 13.61 -8.97 -12.33
N ASP A 55 13.84 -7.92 -13.11
CA ASP A 55 15.19 -7.45 -13.45
C ASP A 55 15.80 -6.60 -12.31
N PHE A 56 16.31 -7.28 -11.28
CA PHE A 56 16.94 -6.64 -10.14
C PHE A 56 18.20 -5.84 -10.51
N GLU A 57 19.01 -6.35 -11.45
CA GLU A 57 20.23 -5.68 -11.90
C GLU A 57 19.91 -4.38 -12.62
N GLY A 58 18.97 -4.43 -13.59
CA GLY A 58 18.50 -3.25 -14.31
C GLY A 58 17.87 -2.21 -13.39
N ALA A 59 17.09 -2.64 -12.39
CA ALA A 59 16.51 -1.74 -11.40
C ALA A 59 17.59 -1.01 -10.59
N VAL A 60 18.61 -1.72 -10.08
CA VAL A 60 19.72 -1.10 -9.33
C VAL A 60 20.53 -0.17 -10.23
N ALA A 61 20.83 -0.57 -11.47
CA ALA A 61 21.57 0.27 -12.42
C ALA A 61 20.80 1.56 -12.78
N ALA A 62 19.47 1.49 -12.88
CA ALA A 62 18.64 2.66 -13.10
C ALA A 62 18.57 3.57 -11.86
N LEU A 63 18.55 2.99 -10.66
CA LEU A 63 18.64 3.75 -9.40
C LEU A 63 19.98 4.45 -9.24
N ALA A 64 21.08 3.85 -9.69
CA ALA A 64 22.39 4.49 -9.69
C ALA A 64 22.45 5.70 -10.64
N LYS A 65 21.73 5.64 -11.77
CA LYS A 65 21.62 6.74 -12.75
C LYS A 65 20.62 7.81 -12.33
N ALA A 66 19.56 7.41 -11.65
CA ALA A 66 18.63 8.33 -11.03
C ALA A 66 19.34 8.98 -9.85
N ASN A 67 19.32 10.31 -9.76
CA ASN A 67 20.05 11.10 -8.77
C ASN A 67 19.49 10.94 -7.32
N PHE A 68 19.26 9.70 -6.87
CA PHE A 68 18.87 9.37 -5.51
C PHE A 68 20.10 9.40 -4.61
N ASP A 69 19.92 9.93 -3.40
CA ASP A 69 20.94 9.93 -2.36
C ASP A 69 21.06 8.52 -1.75
N LEU A 70 21.78 7.64 -2.45
CA LEU A 70 22.00 6.25 -2.07
C LEU A 70 23.43 6.05 -1.55
N PRO A 71 23.61 5.41 -0.39
CA PRO A 71 24.94 5.13 0.17
C PRO A 71 25.84 4.29 -0.75
N ARG A 72 25.28 3.32 -1.48
CA ARG A 72 25.99 2.50 -2.48
C ARG A 72 25.03 1.79 -3.43
N THR A 73 25.56 1.33 -4.57
CA THR A 73 24.83 0.45 -5.50
C THR A 73 25.67 -0.76 -5.98
N GLU A 74 26.91 -0.85 -5.50
CA GLU A 74 27.84 -1.93 -5.76
C GLU A 74 27.63 -3.09 -4.80
N LEU A 75 27.77 -4.33 -5.27
CA LEU A 75 27.65 -5.54 -4.45
C LEU A 75 28.86 -5.73 -3.52
N ILE A 76 28.63 -6.21 -2.30
CA ILE A 76 29.68 -6.55 -1.34
C ILE A 76 29.60 -8.05 -1.00
N GLY A 77 30.72 -8.76 -1.08
CA GLY A 77 30.79 -10.17 -0.69
C GLY A 77 30.00 -11.08 -1.62
N ASP A 78 29.05 -11.83 -1.06
CA ASP A 78 28.17 -12.79 -1.73
C ASP A 78 26.76 -12.24 -2.00
N GLU A 79 26.56 -10.93 -1.86
CA GLU A 79 25.29 -10.27 -2.14
C GLU A 79 24.83 -10.39 -3.59
N THR A 80 23.52 -10.50 -3.78
CA THR A 80 22.87 -10.40 -5.08
C THR A 80 22.28 -9.01 -5.33
N TYR A 81 21.94 -8.69 -6.59
CA TYR A 81 21.21 -7.46 -6.92
C TYR A 81 19.81 -7.39 -6.27
N GLN A 82 19.22 -8.54 -5.94
CA GLN A 82 17.99 -8.59 -5.15
C GLN A 82 18.24 -8.12 -3.72
N ASP A 83 19.33 -8.58 -3.10
CA ASP A 83 19.67 -8.21 -1.72
C ASP A 83 19.97 -6.72 -1.59
N ILE A 84 20.75 -6.15 -2.53
CA ILE A 84 21.07 -4.73 -2.51
C ILE A 84 19.83 -3.87 -2.79
N LEU A 85 18.93 -4.31 -3.68
CA LEU A 85 17.68 -3.59 -3.94
C LEU A 85 16.81 -3.55 -2.68
N TYR A 86 16.70 -4.66 -1.94
CA TYR A 86 16.00 -4.68 -0.66
C TYR A 86 16.64 -3.74 0.36
N LYS A 87 17.96 -3.74 0.47
CA LYS A 87 18.68 -2.81 1.34
C LYS A 87 18.39 -1.34 0.97
N ILE A 88 18.42 -0.99 -0.31
CA ILE A 88 18.09 0.36 -0.81
C ILE A 88 16.65 0.75 -0.44
N ILE A 89 15.67 -0.13 -0.68
CA ILE A 89 14.26 0.14 -0.37
C ILE A 89 14.07 0.37 1.13
N GLY A 90 14.69 -0.46 1.98
CA GLY A 90 14.62 -0.31 3.43
C GLY A 90 15.27 0.98 3.91
N TYR A 91 16.48 1.27 3.44
CA TYR A 91 17.22 2.48 3.79
C TYR A 91 16.42 3.74 3.43
N VAL A 92 15.92 3.82 2.20
CA VAL A 92 15.12 4.98 1.76
C VAL A 92 13.82 5.09 2.55
N ARG A 93 13.23 3.96 2.97
CA ARG A 93 12.01 3.99 3.80
C ARG A 93 12.27 4.50 5.20
N LEU A 94 13.37 4.08 5.82
CA LEU A 94 13.75 4.42 7.19
C LEU A 94 14.41 5.79 7.30
N GLY A 95 14.94 6.32 6.20
CA GLY A 95 15.50 7.66 6.14
C GLY A 95 14.47 8.77 6.42
N ASP A 96 14.98 9.94 6.77
CA ASP A 96 14.17 11.08 7.22
C ASP A 96 13.37 11.75 6.09
N SER A 97 13.74 11.51 4.84
CA SER A 97 13.08 12.10 3.68
C SER A 97 11.75 11.40 3.35
N LYS A 98 10.64 12.08 3.69
CA LYS A 98 9.28 11.57 3.48
C LYS A 98 8.91 11.38 2.00
N ASP A 99 9.55 12.11 1.10
CA ASP A 99 9.21 12.11 -0.33
C ASP A 99 10.07 11.14 -1.14
N SER A 100 11.22 10.71 -0.60
CA SER A 100 12.14 9.81 -1.31
C SER A 100 11.56 8.41 -1.49
N PHE A 101 10.84 7.89 -0.49
CA PHE A 101 10.25 6.55 -0.56
C PHE A 101 9.09 6.44 -1.56
N PRO A 102 8.08 7.33 -1.56
CA PRO A 102 7.06 7.35 -2.61
C PRO A 102 7.65 7.49 -4.02
N ALA A 103 8.66 8.35 -4.20
CA ALA A 103 9.33 8.52 -5.48
C ALA A 103 10.06 7.26 -5.94
N LEU A 104 10.73 6.55 -5.02
CA LEU A 104 11.37 5.26 -5.28
C LEU A 104 10.33 4.22 -5.71
N MET A 105 9.27 4.05 -4.93
CA MET A 105 8.23 3.04 -5.19
C MET A 105 7.43 3.31 -6.48
N TYR A 106 7.33 4.57 -6.91
CA TYR A 106 6.75 4.91 -8.20
C TYR A 106 7.67 4.56 -9.38
N ARG A 107 8.99 4.65 -9.19
CA ARG A 107 9.96 4.38 -10.25
C ARG A 107 10.26 2.90 -10.43
N LEU A 108 10.35 2.11 -9.35
CA LEU A 108 10.67 0.66 -9.44
C LEU A 108 9.81 -0.14 -10.44
N PRO A 109 8.49 0.12 -10.58
CA PRO A 109 7.64 -0.55 -11.58
C PRO A 109 7.86 -0.04 -13.01
N LEU A 110 8.30 1.21 -13.19
CA LEU A 110 8.58 1.81 -14.50
C LEU A 110 9.93 1.36 -15.07
N LEU A 111 10.68 0.58 -14.30
CA LEU A 111 12.00 0.08 -14.65
C LEU A 111 11.96 -1.34 -15.25
N GLU A 112 10.76 -1.89 -15.53
CA GLU A 112 10.65 -3.13 -16.30
C GLU A 112 10.80 -2.93 -17.83
N ILE A 113 11.98 -3.36 -18.30
CA ILE A 113 12.22 -4.34 -19.39
C ILE A 113 12.02 -3.91 -20.86
N PRO A 114 13.04 -4.08 -21.73
CA PRO A 114 12.91 -3.93 -23.18
C PRO A 114 12.02 -4.99 -23.82
N SER A 115 11.04 -4.52 -24.60
CA SER A 115 10.24 -5.23 -25.60
C SER A 115 9.49 -6.50 -25.17
N CYS A 116 8.25 -6.33 -24.73
CA CYS A 116 7.14 -7.09 -25.30
C CYS A 116 5.95 -6.13 -25.46
N GLN A 117 5.50 -5.97 -26.69
CA GLN A 117 4.44 -5.04 -27.09
C GLN A 117 3.24 -5.12 -26.15
N THR A 118 3.02 -4.08 -25.35
CA THR A 118 1.70 -3.66 -24.86
C THR A 118 1.83 -2.24 -24.30
N ASP A 119 2.06 -1.28 -25.19
CA ASP A 119 2.00 0.17 -24.93
C ASP A 119 0.59 0.63 -24.46
N ILE A 120 -0.36 -0.28 -24.31
CA ILE A 120 -1.74 -0.02 -23.87
C ILE A 120 -1.91 -0.24 -22.36
N ALA A 121 -1.00 -0.98 -21.69
CA ALA A 121 -1.17 -1.37 -20.28
C ALA A 121 -0.61 -0.33 -19.29
N ILE A 122 0.48 0.36 -19.62
CA ILE A 122 1.16 1.31 -18.70
C ILE A 122 0.34 2.60 -18.57
N ASP A 123 -0.17 3.14 -19.69
CA ASP A 123 -1.10 4.26 -19.66
C ASP A 123 -2.41 3.88 -18.97
N ALA A 124 -2.88 2.63 -19.09
CA ALA A 124 -4.07 2.17 -18.38
C ALA A 124 -3.85 2.02 -16.86
N ILE A 125 -2.64 1.71 -16.39
CA ILE A 125 -2.30 1.63 -14.95
C ILE A 125 -2.11 3.04 -14.38
N ALA A 126 -1.39 3.92 -15.08
CA ALA A 126 -1.21 5.32 -14.69
C ALA A 126 -2.54 6.09 -14.75
N GLN A 127 -3.35 5.89 -15.80
CA GLN A 127 -4.71 6.42 -15.87
C GLN A 127 -5.61 5.78 -14.84
N ARG A 128 -5.60 4.47 -14.54
CA ARG A 128 -6.47 3.90 -13.49
C ARG A 128 -6.13 4.39 -12.08
N LEU A 129 -4.85 4.62 -11.79
CA LEU A 129 -4.43 5.24 -10.53
C LEU A 129 -4.83 6.73 -10.45
N GLN A 130 -4.97 7.42 -11.59
CA GLN A 130 -5.43 8.82 -11.66
C GLN A 130 -6.96 8.97 -11.85
N THR A 131 -7.64 8.02 -12.51
CA THR A 131 -9.09 8.00 -12.83
C THR A 131 -9.92 7.25 -11.80
N ALA A 132 -9.31 6.55 -10.84
CA ALA A 132 -9.94 6.27 -9.55
C ALA A 132 -10.36 7.56 -8.82
N ARG A 133 -9.95 8.74 -9.33
CA ARG A 133 -10.34 10.07 -8.87
C ARG A 133 -11.44 10.75 -9.70
N GLY A 134 -12.25 10.02 -10.47
CA GLY A 134 -13.47 10.63 -11.01
C GLY A 134 -14.34 9.75 -11.89
N SER A 135 -15.47 9.28 -11.34
CA SER A 135 -16.82 9.51 -11.91
C SER A 135 -17.91 8.75 -11.15
N SER A 136 -18.29 9.30 -10.01
CA SER A 136 -19.65 9.38 -9.43
C SER A 136 -19.52 10.30 -8.21
N PRO A 137 -20.54 11.04 -7.77
CA PRO A 137 -20.38 12.04 -6.71
C PRO A 137 -20.17 11.34 -5.36
N SER A 138 -18.96 10.84 -5.14
CA SER A 138 -18.50 10.33 -3.86
C SER A 138 -17.90 11.50 -3.12
N ILE A 139 -18.62 11.97 -2.11
CA ILE A 139 -18.12 12.88 -1.10
C ILE A 139 -16.72 12.39 -0.66
N PRO A 140 -15.67 13.23 -0.72
CA PRO A 140 -14.30 12.83 -0.43
C PRO A 140 -14.21 12.10 0.92
N GLU A 141 -13.36 11.07 1.02
CA GLU A 141 -13.14 10.33 2.28
C GLU A 141 -12.75 11.25 3.46
N ALA A 142 -12.25 12.45 3.16
CA ALA A 142 -11.99 13.54 4.11
C ALA A 142 -13.23 13.98 4.92
N ASP A 143 -14.44 13.75 4.40
CA ASP A 143 -15.71 14.17 5.00
C ASP A 143 -16.50 13.01 5.65
N ASN A 144 -15.94 11.80 5.70
CA ASN A 144 -16.61 10.64 6.31
C ASN A 144 -17.02 10.89 7.78
N TRP A 145 -16.35 11.81 8.48
CA TRP A 145 -16.70 12.21 9.84
C TRP A 145 -18.09 12.85 9.92
N ARG A 146 -18.54 13.57 8.88
CA ARG A 146 -19.85 14.23 8.85
C ARG A 146 -21.00 13.23 8.92
N TYR A 147 -20.82 12.05 8.33
CA TYR A 147 -21.81 10.95 8.45
C TYR A 147 -21.93 10.42 9.88
N THR A 148 -20.83 10.43 10.65
CA THR A 148 -20.90 10.07 12.07
C THR A 148 -21.72 11.09 12.84
N SER A 149 -21.48 12.39 12.65
CA SER A 149 -22.28 13.43 13.30
C SER A 149 -23.76 13.33 12.92
N LEU A 150 -24.06 13.20 11.62
CA LEU A 150 -25.43 13.11 11.11
C LEU A 150 -26.17 11.85 11.61
N LEU A 151 -25.49 10.70 11.65
CA LEU A 151 -26.09 9.47 12.16
C LEU A 151 -26.45 9.59 13.64
N TRP A 152 -25.59 10.23 14.44
CA TRP A 152 -25.84 10.42 15.87
C TRP A 152 -26.98 11.42 16.12
N GLU A 153 -27.05 12.50 15.34
CA GLU A 153 -28.17 13.44 15.39
C GLU A 153 -29.50 12.74 15.05
N LYS A 154 -29.53 11.96 13.96
CA LYS A 154 -30.73 11.20 13.55
C LYS A 154 -31.14 10.15 14.57
N ALA A 155 -30.17 9.44 15.15
CA ALA A 155 -30.42 8.47 16.20
C ALA A 155 -31.03 9.15 17.44
N GLN A 156 -30.48 10.30 17.84
CA GLN A 156 -31.00 11.09 18.96
C GLN A 156 -32.43 11.58 18.71
N VAL A 157 -32.74 12.09 17.52
CA VAL A 157 -34.10 12.51 17.13
C VAL A 157 -35.08 11.32 17.19
N ALA A 158 -34.63 10.13 16.81
CA ALA A 158 -35.43 8.92 16.87
C ALA A 158 -35.50 8.27 18.27
N GLY A 159 -34.82 8.84 19.28
CA GLY A 159 -34.75 8.28 20.63
C GLY A 159 -33.95 6.97 20.73
N VAL A 160 -33.06 6.70 19.77
CA VAL A 160 -32.26 5.47 19.68
C VAL A 160 -30.78 5.80 19.86
N LYS A 161 -30.03 4.88 20.50
CA LYS A 161 -28.57 4.97 20.61
C LYS A 161 -27.91 4.01 19.61
N PRO A 162 -26.95 4.46 18.78
CA PRO A 162 -26.20 3.55 17.91
C PRO A 162 -25.40 2.53 18.74
N GLU A 163 -25.50 1.26 18.39
CA GLU A 163 -24.66 0.19 18.92
C GLU A 163 -23.36 0.13 18.13
N VAL A 164 -22.22 0.21 18.81
CA VAL A 164 -20.89 0.25 18.18
C VAL A 164 -20.03 -0.88 18.73
N THR A 165 -19.59 -1.77 17.84
CA THR A 165 -18.67 -2.87 18.17
C THR A 165 -17.34 -2.65 17.47
N GLU A 166 -16.24 -2.81 18.18
CA GLU A 166 -14.89 -2.62 17.65
C GLU A 166 -14.07 -3.91 17.73
N ALA A 167 -13.35 -4.23 16.66
CA ALA A 167 -12.42 -5.35 16.61
C ALA A 167 -11.07 -4.88 16.05
N CYS A 168 -9.98 -5.30 16.70
CA CYS A 168 -8.65 -5.22 16.10
C CYS A 168 -8.48 -6.44 15.20
N ILE A 169 -8.26 -6.20 13.91
CA ILE A 169 -8.09 -7.24 12.89
C ILE A 169 -6.61 -7.59 12.72
N SER A 170 -5.73 -6.59 12.80
CA SER A 170 -4.28 -6.79 12.80
C SER A 170 -3.60 -5.69 13.60
N ASN A 171 -2.54 -6.05 14.32
CA ASN A 171 -1.69 -5.07 15.00
C ASN A 171 -0.61 -4.50 14.09
N PHE A 172 -0.24 -5.18 12.98
CA PHE A 172 0.77 -4.70 12.04
C PHE A 172 0.55 -5.23 10.60
N PRO A 173 0.28 -4.35 9.60
CA PRO A 173 -0.12 -2.96 9.79
C PRO A 173 -1.44 -2.89 10.59
N SER A 174 -1.59 -1.85 11.42
CA SER A 174 -2.73 -1.73 12.30
C SER A 174 -4.03 -1.64 11.49
N LYS A 175 -4.94 -2.58 11.70
CA LYS A 175 -6.22 -2.67 10.99
C LYS A 175 -7.32 -2.91 12.00
N PHE A 176 -8.33 -2.05 12.00
CA PHE A 176 -9.49 -2.13 12.88
C PHE A 176 -10.75 -2.25 12.04
N ARG A 177 -11.70 -3.04 12.54
CA ARG A 177 -13.07 -3.08 12.02
C ARG A 177 -14.00 -2.51 13.08
N VAL A 178 -14.88 -1.62 12.67
CA VAL A 178 -15.95 -1.10 13.52
C VAL A 178 -17.27 -1.43 12.85
N THR A 179 -18.19 -2.01 13.60
CA THR A 179 -19.56 -2.30 13.16
C THR A 179 -20.51 -1.36 13.90
N ILE A 180 -21.38 -0.68 13.18
CA ILE A 180 -22.42 0.19 13.75
C ILE A 180 -23.77 -0.38 13.36
N LYS A 181 -24.65 -0.55 14.36
CA LYS A 181 -26.04 -0.89 14.18
C LYS A 181 -26.91 0.24 14.73
N CYS A 182 -27.79 0.78 13.90
CA CYS A 182 -28.65 1.90 14.26
C CYS A 182 -29.91 1.90 13.39
N LEU A 183 -31.09 2.12 13.99
CA LEU A 183 -32.37 2.24 13.28
C LEU A 183 -32.67 1.08 12.31
N GLY A 184 -32.32 -0.15 12.71
CA GLY A 184 -32.52 -1.35 11.88
C GLY A 184 -31.52 -1.52 10.73
N ALA A 185 -30.60 -0.57 10.55
CA ALA A 185 -29.48 -0.67 9.59
C ALA A 185 -28.19 -1.06 10.32
N GLU A 186 -27.38 -1.88 9.65
CA GLU A 186 -26.09 -2.33 10.15
C GLU A 186 -25.05 -2.20 9.04
N ALA A 187 -23.90 -1.61 9.35
CA ALA A 187 -22.76 -1.58 8.45
C ALA A 187 -21.44 -1.66 9.22
N SER A 188 -20.42 -2.16 8.55
CA SER A 188 -19.06 -2.21 9.07
C SER A 188 -18.11 -1.37 8.24
N GLY A 189 -17.08 -0.84 8.89
CA GLY A 189 -16.02 -0.07 8.27
C GLY A 189 -14.67 -0.52 8.78
N GLU A 190 -13.70 -0.58 7.88
CA GLU A 190 -12.33 -0.96 8.18
C GLU A 190 -11.39 0.22 7.99
N GLY A 191 -10.43 0.39 8.90
CA GLY A 191 -9.48 1.49 8.81
C GLY A 191 -8.19 1.23 9.57
N ARG A 192 -7.16 2.01 9.22
CA ARG A 192 -5.85 1.98 9.90
C ARG A 192 -5.90 2.37 11.38
N ASN A 193 -6.99 3.00 11.80
CA ASN A 193 -7.31 3.31 13.18
C ASN A 193 -8.83 3.18 13.40
N LYS A 194 -9.24 3.02 14.66
CA LYS A 194 -10.64 2.88 15.08
C LYS A 194 -11.52 4.03 14.62
N LYS A 195 -10.98 5.26 14.60
CA LYS A 195 -11.72 6.47 14.21
C LYS A 195 -12.15 6.42 12.74
N LEU A 196 -11.23 6.11 11.84
CA LEU A 196 -11.51 5.96 10.42
C LEU A 196 -12.49 4.83 10.15
N ALA A 197 -12.27 3.67 10.79
CA ALA A 197 -13.16 2.51 10.70
C ALA A 197 -14.61 2.87 11.10
N ARG A 198 -14.78 3.66 12.18
CA ARG A 198 -16.08 4.17 12.63
C ARG A 198 -16.74 5.11 11.63
N HIS A 199 -15.98 6.03 11.04
CA HIS A 199 -16.53 6.97 10.05
C HIS A 199 -17.02 6.25 8.78
N ILE A 200 -16.30 5.22 8.35
CA ILE A 200 -16.71 4.37 7.22
C ILE A 200 -17.97 3.57 7.57
N ALA A 201 -18.02 2.98 8.77
CA ALA A 201 -19.21 2.27 9.24
C ALA A 201 -20.44 3.18 9.31
N ALA A 202 -20.29 4.41 9.81
CA ALA A 202 -21.38 5.37 9.93
C ALA A 202 -21.90 5.82 8.55
N LYS A 203 -20.99 6.01 7.58
CA LYS A 203 -21.37 6.27 6.19
C LYS A 203 -22.21 5.13 5.62
N GLY A 204 -21.79 3.88 5.81
CA GLY A 204 -22.55 2.71 5.35
C GLY A 204 -23.95 2.64 5.95
N VAL A 205 -24.09 2.92 7.26
CA VAL A 205 -25.42 2.99 7.90
C VAL A 205 -26.27 4.12 7.31
N CYS A 206 -25.71 5.32 7.13
CA CYS A 206 -26.41 6.44 6.50
C CYS A 206 -26.85 6.12 5.07
N GLU A 207 -26.01 5.43 4.28
CA GLU A 207 -26.34 5.01 2.92
C GLU A 207 -27.51 4.02 2.91
N ILE A 208 -27.52 3.02 3.80
CA ILE A 208 -28.63 2.06 3.96
C ILE A 208 -29.92 2.79 4.33
N LEU A 209 -29.83 3.75 5.24
CA LEU A 209 -30.97 4.56 5.69
C LEU A 209 -31.35 5.68 4.70
N LYS A 210 -30.62 5.80 3.57
CA LYS A 210 -30.78 6.87 2.56
C LYS A 210 -30.68 8.29 3.14
N ILE A 211 -29.92 8.45 4.22
CA ILE A 211 -29.64 9.72 4.89
C ILE A 211 -28.50 10.42 4.14
N ARG A 212 -28.74 11.62 3.63
CA ARG A 212 -27.77 12.40 2.84
C ARG A 212 -27.20 13.55 3.64
N LEU A 213 -25.92 13.84 3.42
CA LEU A 213 -25.30 15.09 3.86
C LEU A 213 -25.85 16.23 3.00
N THR A 214 -26.41 17.24 3.65
CA THR A 214 -26.83 18.52 3.03
C THR A 214 -25.68 19.51 2.99
#